data_AF-A0A2D4K4X3-F1
#
_entry.id   AF-A0A2D4K4X3-F1
#
_cell.length_a   1.000
_cell.length_b   1.000
_cell.length_c   1.000
_cell.angle_alpha   90.00
_cell.angle_beta   90.00
_cell.angle_gamma   90.00
#
_symmetry.space_group_name_H-M   'P 1'
#
loop_
_entity.id
_entity.type
_entity.pdbx_description
1 polymer ?
#
loop_
_entity_poly.entity_id
_entity_poly.type
_entity_poly.pdbx_seq_one_letter_code
_entity_poly.pdbx_strand_id
1 'polypeptide(L)'
;TCKLKHKAQCDSEECCEKCKFKKAGAKCRAAKDDCDLPEFCTGRSAECPTDSFQSNGHPCQNNQGYCYNGKCPIMKNQCIALMGSGVNVSPDICFTSNERGQGCGFCREENGASIPCAAKDIKCGWLYCKVRTSICSCRKLLYDPDYGMV
;
A
#
# COMPACT_ATOMS: atom_id res chain seq x y z
N THR A 1 24.30 21.67 27.04
CA THR A 1 24.47 20.27 27.47
C THR A 1 23.22 19.52 27.04
N CYS A 2 23.34 18.43 26.28
CA CYS A 2 22.18 17.61 25.88
C CYS A 2 21.69 16.76 27.05
N LYS A 3 21.16 17.42 28.09
CA LYS A 3 20.69 16.79 29.32
C LYS A 3 19.37 17.43 29.74
N LEU A 4 18.43 16.62 30.19
CA LEU A 4 17.17 17.10 30.76
C LEU A 4 17.42 17.98 31.99
N LYS A 5 16.56 18.98 32.15
CA LYS A 5 16.54 19.83 33.35
C LYS A 5 15.96 19.07 34.55
N HIS A 6 16.25 19.56 35.76
CA HIS A 6 15.73 19.00 37.00
C HIS A 6 14.20 18.83 36.95
N LYS A 7 13.70 17.63 37.30
CA LYS A 7 12.29 17.19 37.24
C LYS A 7 11.67 17.04 35.83
N ALA A 8 12.38 17.30 34.74
CA ALA A 8 11.90 17.00 33.40
C ALA A 8 12.00 15.50 33.12
N GLN A 9 10.96 14.93 32.50
CA GLN A 9 10.94 13.53 32.05
C GLN A 9 11.17 13.41 30.53
N CYS A 10 10.89 14.49 29.79
CA CYS A 10 10.94 14.57 28.33
C CYS A 10 11.04 16.04 27.92
N ASP A 11 11.17 16.31 26.62
CA ASP A 11 11.25 17.66 26.06
C ASP A 11 10.32 17.85 24.86
N SER A 12 10.70 17.34 23.69
CA SER A 12 10.08 17.67 22.40
C SER A 12 9.40 16.49 21.68
N GLU A 13 9.37 15.31 22.28
CA GLU A 13 8.77 14.11 21.71
C GLU A 13 7.23 14.19 21.65
N GLU A 14 6.56 13.43 20.77
CA GLU A 14 5.12 13.60 20.49
C GLU A 14 4.23 13.35 21.71
N CYS A 15 4.67 12.47 22.63
CA CYS A 15 4.00 12.17 23.89
C CYS A 15 4.57 12.96 25.08
N CYS A 16 5.26 14.07 24.84
CA CYS A 16 5.66 15.02 25.88
C CYS A 16 4.72 16.23 25.92
N GLU A 17 4.34 16.66 27.13
CA GLU A 17 3.66 17.91 27.37
C GLU A 17 4.17 18.54 28.66
N LYS A 18 4.62 19.80 28.61
CA LYS A 18 5.14 20.53 29.77
C LYS A 18 6.23 19.74 30.54
N CYS A 19 7.16 19.14 29.78
CA CYS A 19 8.28 18.32 30.28
C CYS A 19 7.86 17.06 31.06
N LYS A 20 6.62 16.59 30.87
CA LYS A 20 6.04 15.39 31.47
C LYS A 20 5.43 14.51 30.39
N PHE A 21 5.38 13.20 30.63
CA PHE A 21 4.68 12.31 29.70
C PHE A 21 3.18 12.67 29.66
N LYS A 22 2.62 12.73 28.45
CA LYS A 22 1.17 12.86 28.24
C LYS A 22 0.45 11.69 28.89
N LYS A 23 -0.81 11.89 29.28
CA LYS A 23 -1.63 10.81 29.86
C LYS A 23 -1.84 9.66 28.87
N ALA A 24 -1.99 8.45 29.41
CA ALA A 24 -2.38 7.29 28.62
C ALA A 24 -3.68 7.59 27.84
N GLY A 25 -3.71 7.25 26.55
CA GLY A 25 -4.86 7.50 25.68
C GLY A 25 -4.87 8.88 24.99
N ALA A 26 -3.90 9.75 25.25
CA ALA A 26 -3.73 10.97 24.44
C ALA A 26 -3.27 10.59 23.03
N LYS A 27 -4.01 10.99 21.99
CA LYS A 27 -3.65 10.67 20.59
C LYS A 27 -2.34 11.36 20.21
N CYS A 28 -1.37 10.61 19.70
CA CYS A 28 -0.10 11.14 19.20
C CYS A 28 0.03 11.04 17.69
N ARG A 29 -0.66 10.10 17.05
CA ARG A 29 -0.78 10.03 15.58
C ARG A 29 -2.23 9.77 15.19
N ALA A 30 -2.70 10.47 14.17
CA ALA A 30 -4.01 10.21 13.58
C ALA A 30 -3.89 9.16 12.48
N ALA A 31 -4.94 8.36 12.30
CA ALA A 31 -5.06 7.49 11.13
C ALA A 31 -5.09 8.35 9.86
N LYS A 32 -4.30 7.96 8.85
CA LYS A 32 -4.19 8.65 7.56
C LYS A 32 -5.27 8.24 6.56
N ASP A 33 -5.78 7.02 6.68
CA ASP A 33 -6.78 6.41 5.80
C ASP A 33 -7.50 5.24 6.50
N ASP A 34 -8.43 4.60 5.79
CA ASP A 34 -9.24 3.48 6.30
C ASP A 34 -8.42 2.23 6.69
N CYS A 35 -7.16 2.14 6.25
CA CYS A 35 -6.28 1.01 6.52
C CYS A 35 -5.27 1.29 7.65
N ASP A 36 -5.42 2.40 8.35
CA ASP A 36 -4.49 2.89 9.34
C ASP A 36 -5.15 3.03 10.73
N LEU A 37 -4.41 2.72 11.80
CA LEU A 37 -4.92 2.87 13.17
C LEU A 37 -4.35 4.11 13.83
N PRO A 38 -5.09 4.86 14.65
CA PRO A 38 -4.49 5.93 15.44
C PRO A 38 -3.68 5.36 16.61
N GLU A 39 -2.52 5.96 16.91
CA GLU A 39 -1.75 5.66 18.11
C GLU A 39 -1.97 6.68 19.22
N PHE A 40 -1.82 6.16 20.42
CA PHE A 40 -2.05 6.87 21.65
C PHE A 40 -0.86 6.72 22.58
N CYS A 41 -0.51 7.82 23.24
CA CYS A 41 0.51 7.84 24.27
C CYS A 41 0.23 6.81 25.36
N THR A 42 1.28 6.18 25.85
CA THR A 42 1.20 5.13 26.87
C THR A 42 1.09 5.67 28.29
N GLY A 43 1.42 6.96 28.50
CA GLY A 43 1.60 7.53 29.83
C GLY A 43 2.90 7.13 30.53
N ARG A 44 3.76 6.34 29.88
CA ARG A 44 5.00 5.79 30.45
C ARG A 44 6.25 6.16 29.67
N SER A 45 6.09 6.71 28.46
CA SER A 45 7.16 7.17 27.57
C SER A 45 6.76 8.49 26.91
N ALA A 46 7.76 9.25 26.46
CA ALA A 46 7.60 10.44 25.64
C ALA A 46 7.43 10.12 24.15
N GLU A 47 7.79 8.90 23.73
CA GLU A 47 7.67 8.44 22.35
C GLU A 47 6.23 8.01 22.04
N CYS A 48 5.75 8.35 20.84
CA CYS A 48 4.54 7.74 20.31
C CYS A 48 4.81 6.27 19.95
N PRO A 49 3.89 5.33 20.23
CA PRO A 49 4.05 3.95 19.80
C PRO A 49 4.28 3.80 18.29
N THR A 50 4.87 2.67 17.89
CA THR A 50 5.11 2.34 16.48
C THR A 50 3.80 2.32 15.68
N ASP A 51 3.87 2.83 14.46
CA ASP A 51 2.78 2.84 13.48
C ASP A 51 2.20 1.43 13.29
N SER A 52 0.91 1.30 13.58
CA SER A 52 0.13 0.08 13.47
C SER A 52 -1.00 0.29 12.45
N PHE A 53 -1.32 -0.77 11.71
CA PHE A 53 -2.31 -0.71 10.64
C PHE A 53 -3.54 -1.54 10.96
N GLN A 54 -4.62 -1.30 10.22
CA GLN A 54 -5.75 -2.20 10.21
C GLN A 54 -5.32 -3.60 9.77
N SER A 55 -6.03 -4.62 10.27
CA SER A 55 -5.77 -6.00 9.91
C SER A 55 -5.86 -6.21 8.40
N ASN A 56 -4.95 -7.02 7.86
CA ASN A 56 -5.01 -7.45 6.47
C ASN A 56 -6.38 -8.09 6.19
N GLY A 57 -7.02 -7.71 5.09
CA GLY A 57 -8.38 -8.15 4.75
C GLY A 57 -9.51 -7.24 5.24
N HIS A 58 -9.23 -6.15 5.97
CA HIS A 58 -10.26 -5.17 6.33
C HIS A 58 -10.77 -4.43 5.06
N PRO A 59 -12.09 -4.36 4.79
CA PRO A 59 -12.59 -3.65 3.62
C PRO A 59 -12.24 -2.16 3.66
N CYS A 60 -11.83 -1.57 2.53
CA CYS A 60 -11.38 -0.18 2.45
C CYS A 60 -11.91 0.54 1.20
N GLN A 61 -11.91 1.88 1.22
CA GLN A 61 -12.33 2.73 0.10
C GLN A 61 -13.72 2.38 -0.44
N ASN A 62 -14.71 2.30 0.46
CA ASN A 62 -16.09 1.90 0.13
C ASN A 62 -16.20 0.48 -0.49
N ASN A 63 -15.53 -0.50 0.12
CA ASN A 63 -15.49 -1.90 -0.34
C ASN A 63 -14.88 -2.10 -1.74
N GLN A 64 -14.05 -1.17 -2.22
CA GLN A 64 -13.34 -1.32 -3.49
C GLN A 64 -12.08 -2.19 -3.37
N GLY A 65 -11.61 -2.43 -2.15
CA GLY A 65 -10.45 -3.28 -1.88
C GLY A 65 -10.41 -3.73 -0.44
N TYR A 66 -9.30 -4.36 -0.09
CA TYR A 66 -9.02 -4.85 1.25
C TYR A 66 -7.65 -4.38 1.70
N CYS A 67 -7.52 -3.99 2.96
CA CYS A 67 -6.27 -3.51 3.52
C CYS A 67 -5.19 -4.58 3.44
N TYR A 68 -3.98 -4.16 3.07
CA TYR A 68 -2.79 -4.96 3.09
C TYR A 68 -1.60 -4.09 3.51
N ASN A 69 -1.02 -4.39 4.68
CA ASN A 69 0.11 -3.67 5.27
C ASN A 69 -0.08 -2.13 5.27
N GLY A 70 -1.24 -1.67 5.74
CA GLY A 70 -1.55 -0.24 5.87
C GLY A 70 -1.87 0.49 4.56
N LYS A 71 -2.12 -0.25 3.46
CA LYS A 71 -2.55 0.30 2.18
C LYS A 71 -3.83 -0.37 1.70
N CYS A 72 -4.59 0.33 0.87
CA CYS A 72 -5.74 -0.21 0.14
C CYS A 72 -5.37 -0.42 -1.35
N PRO A 73 -4.78 -1.58 -1.71
CA PRO A 73 -4.42 -1.87 -3.10
C PRO A 73 -5.67 -1.96 -3.98
N ILE A 74 -5.74 -1.11 -5.01
CA ILE A 74 -6.84 -1.04 -5.96
C ILE A 74 -6.23 -0.90 -7.36
N MET A 75 -6.58 -1.81 -8.27
CA MET A 75 -6.07 -1.85 -9.65
C MET A 75 -6.20 -0.51 -10.38
N LYS A 76 -7.29 0.25 -10.14
CA LYS A 76 -7.50 1.57 -10.74
C LYS A 76 -6.44 2.57 -10.28
N ASN A 77 -6.13 2.60 -8.99
CA ASN A 77 -5.12 3.51 -8.44
C ASN A 77 -3.73 3.14 -8.93
N GLN A 78 -3.44 1.85 -9.09
CA GLN A 78 -2.21 1.35 -9.68
C GLN A 78 -2.09 1.72 -11.16
N CYS A 79 -3.17 1.62 -11.94
CA CYS A 79 -3.19 2.12 -13.31
C CYS A 79 -2.86 3.63 -13.38
N ILE A 80 -3.45 4.44 -12.49
CA ILE A 80 -3.18 5.88 -12.42
C ILE A 80 -1.71 6.14 -12.05
N ALA A 81 -1.15 5.40 -11.10
CA ALA A 81 0.25 5.52 -10.72
C ALA A 81 1.22 5.12 -11.86
N LEU A 82 0.86 4.10 -12.64
CA LEU A 82 1.70 3.58 -13.73
C LEU A 82 1.59 4.39 -15.02
N MET A 83 0.41 4.91 -15.36
CA MET A 83 0.13 5.49 -16.68
C MET A 83 -0.25 6.97 -16.63
N GLY A 84 -0.40 7.55 -15.44
CA GLY A 84 -0.86 8.93 -15.25
C GLY A 84 -2.37 9.06 -15.04
N SER A 85 -2.84 10.29 -14.85
CA SER A 85 -4.24 10.56 -14.56
C SER A 85 -5.17 10.27 -15.75
N GLY A 86 -6.44 9.94 -15.45
CA GLY A 86 -7.49 9.75 -16.46
C GLY A 86 -7.51 8.37 -17.12
N VAL A 87 -6.69 7.41 -16.68
CA VAL A 87 -6.78 6.01 -17.08
C VAL A 87 -7.68 5.21 -16.14
N ASN A 88 -8.06 4.00 -16.57
CA ASN A 88 -8.84 3.09 -15.75
C ASN A 88 -8.35 1.64 -15.94
N VAL A 89 -8.83 0.72 -15.10
CA VAL A 89 -8.57 -0.72 -15.27
C VAL A 89 -9.19 -1.19 -16.60
N SER A 90 -8.48 -2.04 -17.32
CA SER A 90 -8.99 -2.67 -18.52
C SER A 90 -10.14 -3.66 -18.24
N PRO A 91 -10.99 -3.96 -19.24
CA PRO A 91 -12.00 -5.01 -19.11
C PRO A 91 -11.37 -6.39 -18.86
N ASP A 92 -12.14 -7.31 -18.25
CA ASP A 92 -11.69 -8.65 -17.85
C ASP A 92 -11.07 -9.45 -19.00
N ILE A 93 -11.55 -9.26 -20.23
CA ILE A 93 -11.01 -9.92 -21.43
C ILE A 93 -9.52 -9.62 -21.66
N CYS A 94 -9.00 -8.48 -21.19
CA CYS A 94 -7.56 -8.19 -21.33
C CYS A 94 -6.71 -9.11 -20.45
N PHE A 95 -7.22 -9.50 -19.28
CA PHE A 95 -6.50 -10.31 -18.30
C PHE A 95 -6.35 -11.76 -18.74
N THR A 96 -7.14 -12.28 -19.69
CA THR A 96 -6.94 -13.62 -20.28
C THR A 96 -5.58 -13.72 -21.00
N SER A 97 -4.99 -12.60 -21.39
CA SER A 97 -3.62 -12.56 -21.91
C SER A 97 -2.59 -13.08 -20.90
N ASN A 98 -2.90 -13.08 -19.60
CA ASN A 98 -2.04 -13.60 -18.55
C ASN A 98 -1.85 -15.13 -18.58
N GLU A 99 -2.66 -15.85 -19.36
CA GLU A 99 -2.52 -17.30 -19.56
C GLU A 99 -1.45 -17.66 -20.60
N ARG A 100 -0.87 -16.67 -21.29
CA ARG A 100 0.03 -16.92 -22.43
C ARG A 100 1.47 -17.29 -22.04
N GLY A 101 1.96 -16.81 -20.89
CA GLY A 101 3.34 -16.98 -20.46
C GLY A 101 4.36 -16.16 -21.26
N GLN A 102 3.96 -15.01 -21.82
CA GLN A 102 4.87 -14.19 -22.65
C GLN A 102 4.55 -12.69 -22.58
N GLY A 103 5.55 -11.83 -22.80
CA GLY A 103 5.34 -10.38 -22.81
C GLY A 103 4.86 -9.87 -21.45
N CYS A 104 3.70 -9.21 -21.41
CA CYS A 104 2.98 -8.86 -20.17
C CYS A 104 1.92 -9.91 -19.79
N GLY A 105 2.03 -11.14 -20.28
CA GLY A 105 0.98 -12.15 -20.18
C GLY A 105 1.39 -13.29 -19.26
N PHE A 106 1.69 -13.03 -17.99
CA PHE A 106 2.14 -14.07 -17.05
C PHE A 106 1.78 -13.75 -15.59
N CYS A 107 1.94 -14.72 -14.69
CA CYS A 107 1.64 -14.61 -13.26
C CYS A 107 2.85 -14.47 -12.37
N ARG A 108 3.99 -15.01 -12.79
CA ARG A 108 5.26 -14.91 -12.08
C ARG A 108 6.41 -15.24 -13.01
N GLU A 109 7.60 -14.87 -12.61
CA GLU A 109 8.83 -15.27 -13.28
C GLU A 109 9.60 -16.26 -12.40
N GLU A 110 10.01 -17.39 -12.97
CA GLU A 110 10.83 -18.39 -12.29
C GLU A 110 12.05 -18.71 -13.17
N ASN A 111 13.27 -18.50 -12.67
CA ASN A 111 14.52 -18.74 -13.40
C ASN A 111 14.57 -18.05 -14.78
N GLY A 112 13.99 -16.84 -14.91
CA GLY A 112 13.91 -16.10 -16.16
C GLY A 112 12.82 -16.57 -17.13
N ALA A 113 12.04 -17.59 -16.77
CA ALA A 113 10.89 -18.05 -17.53
C ALA A 113 9.60 -17.41 -17.01
N SER A 114 8.82 -16.83 -17.92
CA SER A 114 7.49 -16.30 -17.62
C SER A 114 6.49 -17.44 -17.46
N ILE A 115 5.96 -17.61 -16.25
CA ILE A 115 5.01 -18.67 -15.93
C ILE A 115 3.58 -18.16 -16.14
N PRO A 116 2.77 -18.80 -17.02
CA PRO A 116 1.41 -18.38 -17.28
C PRO A 116 0.52 -18.51 -16.03
N CYS A 117 -0.49 -17.65 -15.95
CA CYS A 117 -1.55 -17.80 -14.96
C CYS A 117 -2.46 -18.99 -15.28
N ALA A 118 -3.02 -19.62 -14.25
CA ALA A 118 -4.22 -20.42 -14.42
C ALA A 118 -5.43 -19.49 -14.61
N ALA A 119 -6.50 -19.98 -15.25
CA ALA A 119 -7.70 -19.20 -15.55
C ALA A 119 -8.30 -18.45 -14.34
N LYS A 120 -8.25 -19.07 -13.15
CA LYS A 120 -8.75 -18.47 -11.90
C LYS A 120 -7.85 -17.37 -11.33
N ASP A 121 -6.59 -17.31 -11.76
CA ASP A 121 -5.54 -16.44 -11.20
C ASP A 121 -5.19 -15.29 -12.16
N ILE A 122 -5.87 -15.15 -13.30
CA ILE A 122 -5.56 -14.14 -14.33
C ILE A 122 -5.61 -12.69 -13.82
N LYS A 123 -6.30 -12.44 -12.70
CA LYS A 123 -6.40 -11.13 -12.05
C LYS A 123 -5.24 -10.83 -11.09
N CYS A 124 -4.35 -11.78 -10.84
CA CYS A 124 -3.17 -11.65 -9.99
C CYS A 124 -1.85 -11.63 -10.79
N GLY A 125 -1.93 -11.66 -12.12
CA GLY A 125 -0.78 -11.49 -13.00
C GLY A 125 -0.52 -10.01 -13.34
N TRP A 126 -0.15 -9.76 -14.59
CA TRP A 126 0.04 -8.38 -15.07
C TRP A 126 -1.25 -7.56 -15.04
N LEU A 127 -1.09 -6.30 -14.66
CA LEU A 127 -2.16 -5.31 -14.71
C LEU A 127 -2.32 -4.77 -16.14
N TYR A 128 -3.57 -4.73 -16.59
CA TYR A 128 -3.96 -4.06 -17.82
C TYR A 128 -4.76 -2.80 -17.51
N CYS A 129 -4.35 -1.70 -18.14
CA CYS A 129 -4.96 -0.40 -18.02
C CYS A 129 -5.48 0.06 -19.39
N LYS A 130 -6.69 0.62 -19.40
CA LYS A 130 -7.27 1.28 -20.57
C LYS A 130 -6.71 2.69 -20.68
N VAL A 131 -5.99 2.94 -21.77
CA VAL A 131 -5.47 4.26 -22.14
C VAL A 131 -6.26 4.81 -23.33
N ARG A 132 -5.98 6.06 -23.76
CA ARG A 132 -6.71 6.69 -24.87
C ARG A 132 -6.61 5.92 -26.19
N THR A 133 -5.46 5.29 -26.44
CA THR A 133 -5.14 4.62 -27.72
C THR A 133 -5.36 3.12 -27.71
N SER A 134 -5.51 2.48 -26.54
CA SER A 134 -5.61 1.02 -26.43
C SER A 134 -6.43 0.59 -25.22
N ILE A 135 -7.19 -0.50 -25.40
CA ILE A 135 -8.04 -1.09 -24.37
C ILE A 135 -7.23 -1.96 -23.41
N CYS A 136 -6.20 -2.65 -23.89
CA CYS A 136 -5.36 -3.56 -23.12
C CYS A 136 -3.91 -3.07 -23.16
N SER A 137 -3.54 -2.14 -22.28
CA SER A 137 -2.15 -1.67 -22.16
C SER A 137 -1.53 -2.12 -20.84
N CYS A 138 -0.33 -2.68 -20.92
CA CYS A 138 0.52 -2.99 -19.77
C CYS A 138 1.78 -2.09 -19.81
N ARG A 139 2.44 -1.92 -18.67
CA ARG A 139 3.70 -1.16 -18.60
C ARG A 139 4.78 -1.99 -17.92
N LYS A 140 5.75 -2.49 -18.70
CA LYS A 140 6.90 -3.25 -18.20
C LYS A 140 8.14 -2.38 -18.04
N LEU A 141 8.93 -2.63 -17.00
CA LEU A 141 10.31 -2.14 -16.87
C LEU A 141 11.28 -3.29 -17.08
N LEU A 142 12.38 -3.03 -17.81
CA LEU A 142 13.35 -4.08 -18.14
C LEU A 142 14.18 -4.55 -16.93
N TYR A 143 14.32 -3.71 -15.90
CA TYR A 143 15.14 -3.98 -14.72
C TYR A 143 14.32 -4.39 -13.49
N ASP A 144 12.99 -4.37 -13.61
CA ASP A 144 12.06 -4.71 -12.52
C ASP A 144 10.92 -5.54 -13.14
N PRO A 145 11.00 -6.88 -13.07
CA PRO A 145 9.99 -7.76 -13.67
C PRO A 145 8.63 -7.65 -12.98
N ASP A 146 8.59 -7.15 -11.75
CA ASP A 146 7.37 -6.99 -10.96
C ASP A 146 6.70 -5.62 -11.22
N TYR A 147 7.40 -4.69 -11.89
CA TYR A 147 6.84 -3.40 -12.22
C TYR A 147 5.68 -3.51 -13.21
N GLY A 148 4.47 -3.23 -12.72
CA GLY A 148 3.24 -3.30 -13.50
C GLY A 148 2.44 -4.61 -13.31
N MET A 149 2.90 -5.50 -12.43
CA MET A 149 2.09 -6.58 -11.89
C MET A 149 1.07 -6.06 -10.89
N VAL A 150 -0.03 -6.80 -10.67
CA VAL A 150 -1.10 -6.47 -9.71
C VAL A 150 -0.59 -6.56 -8.28
#